data_AF-A0A7J9KF41-F1
#
_entry.id   AF-A0A7J9KF41-F1
#
_cell.length_a   1.000
_cell.length_b   1.000
_cell.length_c   1.000
_cell.angle_alpha   90.00
_cell.angle_beta   90.00
_cell.angle_gamma   90.00
#
_symmetry.space_group_name_H-M   'P 1'
#
loop_
_entity.id
_entity.type
_entity.pdbx_description
1 polymer ?
#
loop_
_entity_poly.entity_id
_entity_poly.type
_entity_poly.pdbx_seq_one_letter_code
_entity_poly.pdbx_strand_id
1 'polypeptide(L)'
;NGEKFDDEQVTKFLQECDGNTKRQVQYSDFNGLQEELNKVEHNCFPSFLDPIIQKIKYTYGDITEKSKLSNCAAHPTLVMFYTTIKEMNEVKEVKDFDISKLKVWRDAICDALQINMEVEFAKQHLTKIALAYFASKTVDQEIYDEKKRLEEKLGRISTMIELHNKCQSEAIFFSDKPLNTGLFP
;
A
#
# COMPACT_ATOMS: atom_id res chain seq x y z
N ASN A 1 -10.07 -3.74 -16.28
CA ASN A 1 -9.07 -2.68 -16.52
C ASN A 1 -7.73 -3.33 -16.79
N GLY A 2 -7.29 -3.35 -18.07
CA GLY A 2 -6.03 -3.97 -18.51
C GLY A 2 -4.79 -3.11 -18.22
N GLU A 3 -4.73 -2.53 -17.02
CA GLU A 3 -3.58 -1.76 -16.57
C GLU A 3 -2.50 -2.72 -16.02
N LYS A 4 -1.25 -2.45 -16.37
CA LYS A 4 -0.09 -3.20 -15.88
C LYS A 4 0.21 -2.84 -14.42
N PHE A 5 0.75 -3.81 -13.68
CA PHE A 5 1.31 -3.56 -12.37
C PHE A 5 2.55 -2.66 -12.50
N ASP A 6 2.63 -1.67 -11.62
CA ASP A 6 3.71 -0.67 -11.56
C ASP A 6 4.14 -0.55 -10.08
N ASP A 7 5.31 -1.09 -9.76
CA ASP A 7 5.86 -1.12 -8.41
C ASP A 7 6.27 0.28 -7.91
N GLU A 8 6.66 1.19 -8.80
CA GLU A 8 6.94 2.58 -8.46
C GLU A 8 5.65 3.28 -8.01
N GLN A 9 4.55 3.06 -8.73
CA GLN A 9 3.24 3.60 -8.34
C GLN A 9 2.78 3.06 -6.98
N VAL A 10 2.97 1.76 -6.71
CA VAL A 10 2.65 1.17 -5.39
C VAL A 10 3.48 1.82 -4.30
N THR A 11 4.80 1.86 -4.49
CA THR A 11 5.76 2.39 -3.51
C THR A 11 5.46 3.85 -3.19
N LYS A 12 5.23 4.66 -4.23
CA LYS A 12 4.87 6.07 -4.08
C LYS A 12 3.57 6.26 -3.31
N PHE A 13 2.53 5.48 -3.63
CA PHE A 13 1.25 5.58 -2.92
C PHE A 13 1.42 5.28 -1.42
N LEU A 14 2.16 4.21 -1.08
CA LEU A 14 2.40 3.82 0.31
C LEU A 14 3.24 4.87 1.07
N GLN A 15 4.29 5.42 0.44
CA GLN A 15 5.08 6.50 1.03
C GLN A 15 4.24 7.76 1.29
N GLU A 16 3.32 8.10 0.38
CA GLU A 16 2.43 9.26 0.54
C GLU A 16 1.40 9.06 1.67
N CYS A 17 1.08 7.82 2.05
CA CYS A 17 0.29 7.51 3.25
C CYS A 17 1.05 7.75 4.57
N ASP A 18 2.38 7.70 4.53
CA ASP A 18 3.26 7.93 5.69
C ASP A 18 3.82 9.37 5.75
N GLY A 19 3.70 10.12 4.65
CA GLY A 19 4.25 11.47 4.52
C GLY A 19 3.37 12.58 5.12
N ASN A 20 3.99 13.76 5.34
CA ASN A 20 3.34 15.01 5.75
C ASN A 20 3.13 15.96 4.56
N THR A 21 2.73 15.45 3.39
CA THR A 21 2.44 16.28 2.23
C THR A 21 1.15 17.07 2.44
N LYS A 22 1.14 18.35 2.02
CA LYS A 22 -0.05 19.20 2.07
C LYS A 22 -1.06 18.71 1.03
N ARG A 23 -2.28 18.38 1.47
CA ARG A 23 -3.28 17.70 0.65
C ARG A 23 -4.40 18.66 0.25
N GLN A 24 -5.09 18.34 -0.85
CA GLN A 24 -6.08 19.20 -1.47
C GLN A 24 -7.46 18.53 -1.59
N VAL A 25 -7.79 17.60 -0.68
CA VAL A 25 -9.11 16.97 -0.70
C VAL A 25 -10.19 18.02 -0.40
N GLN A 26 -11.24 18.04 -1.22
CA GLN A 26 -12.39 18.93 -1.13
C GLN A 26 -13.68 18.11 -1.05
N TYR A 27 -14.77 18.73 -0.61
CA TYR A 27 -16.07 18.06 -0.58
C TYR A 27 -16.54 17.59 -1.97
N SER A 28 -16.17 18.31 -3.03
CA SER A 28 -16.50 17.95 -4.42
C SER A 28 -15.84 16.67 -4.91
N ASP A 29 -14.81 16.17 -4.22
CA ASP A 29 -14.16 14.89 -4.55
C ASP A 29 -15.01 13.68 -4.10
N PHE A 30 -16.06 13.93 -3.32
CA PHE A 30 -17.02 12.95 -2.84
C PHE A 30 -18.37 13.15 -3.54
N ASN A 31 -18.90 12.07 -4.09
CA ASN A 31 -20.13 12.15 -4.87
C ASN A 31 -21.33 12.54 -3.98
N GLY A 32 -21.98 13.67 -4.29
CA GLY A 32 -23.17 14.14 -3.59
C GLY A 32 -22.91 14.79 -2.22
N LEU A 33 -21.67 14.82 -1.72
CA LEU A 33 -21.38 15.29 -0.36
C LEU A 33 -21.68 16.78 -0.20
N GLN A 34 -21.30 17.60 -1.19
CA GLN A 34 -21.51 19.04 -1.14
C GLN A 34 -23.00 19.39 -1.14
N GLU A 35 -23.80 18.68 -1.93
CA GLU A 35 -25.25 18.83 -1.99
C GLU A 35 -25.93 18.47 -0.68
N GLU A 36 -25.48 17.41 -0.02
CA GLU A 36 -26.00 17.00 1.29
C GLU A 36 -25.60 17.98 2.41
N LEU A 37 -24.38 18.53 2.36
CA LEU A 37 -23.92 19.54 3.31
C LEU A 37 -24.72 20.86 3.21
N ASN A 38 -25.18 21.22 2.01
CA ASN A 38 -26.03 22.40 1.82
C ASN A 38 -27.42 22.27 2.45
N LYS A 39 -27.85 21.04 2.81
CA LYS A 39 -29.17 20.76 3.41
C LYS A 39 -29.15 20.79 4.94
N VAL A 40 -27.97 20.84 5.57
CA VAL A 40 -27.83 20.78 7.03
C VAL A 40 -27.37 22.10 7.60
N GLU A 41 -27.67 22.32 8.89
CA GLU A 41 -27.18 23.49 9.62
C GLU A 41 -25.65 23.48 9.75
N HIS A 42 -25.07 24.65 10.01
CA HIS A 42 -23.63 24.80 10.11
C HIS A 42 -23.05 23.93 11.25
N ASN A 43 -21.97 23.20 10.96
CA ASN A 43 -21.34 22.20 11.85
C ASN A 43 -22.17 20.94 12.15
N CYS A 44 -23.27 20.69 11.44
CA CYS A 44 -23.99 19.43 11.50
C CYS A 44 -23.50 18.44 10.45
N PHE A 45 -23.55 17.15 10.78
CA PHE A 45 -23.27 16.08 9.81
C PHE A 45 -24.51 15.77 8.99
N PRO A 46 -24.38 15.50 7.68
CA PRO A 46 -25.44 14.88 6.90
C PRO A 46 -25.91 13.56 7.52
N SER A 47 -27.22 13.33 7.58
CA SER A 47 -27.82 12.15 8.24
C SER A 47 -27.38 10.81 7.65
N PHE A 48 -26.98 10.78 6.38
CA PHE A 48 -26.45 9.56 5.75
C PHE A 48 -25.14 9.08 6.39
N LEU A 49 -24.44 9.94 7.14
CA LEU A 49 -23.23 9.58 7.87
C LEU A 49 -23.51 8.99 9.26
N ASP A 50 -24.73 9.15 9.80
CA ASP A 50 -25.09 8.68 11.15
C ASP A 50 -24.73 7.21 11.40
N PRO A 51 -25.00 6.26 10.47
CA PRO A 51 -24.64 4.86 10.69
C PRO A 51 -23.13 4.65 10.86
N ILE A 52 -22.31 5.38 10.11
CA ILE A 52 -20.85 5.28 10.14
C ILE A 52 -20.29 5.94 11.40
N ILE A 53 -20.79 7.13 11.76
CA ILE A 53 -20.41 7.84 12.99
C ILE A 53 -20.69 6.97 14.21
N GLN A 54 -21.89 6.39 14.30
CA GLN A 54 -22.27 5.50 15.39
C GLN A 54 -21.39 4.25 15.45
N LYS A 55 -21.13 3.61 14.30
CA LYS A 55 -20.28 2.41 14.22
C LYS A 55 -18.85 2.70 14.67
N ILE A 56 -18.26 3.82 14.26
CA ILE A 56 -16.93 4.23 14.68
C ILE A 56 -16.91 4.52 16.18
N LYS A 57 -17.86 5.33 16.68
CA LYS A 57 -17.95 5.66 18.11
C LYS A 57 -18.09 4.43 18.99
N TYR A 58 -18.90 3.46 18.56
CA TYR A 58 -19.08 2.20 19.29
C TYR A 58 -17.82 1.33 19.30
N THR A 59 -17.09 1.29 18.18
CA THR A 59 -15.94 0.37 18.01
C THR A 59 -14.65 0.95 18.57
N TYR A 60 -14.42 2.25 18.37
CA TYR A 60 -13.14 2.92 18.62
C TYR A 60 -13.24 4.05 19.66
N GLY A 61 -14.44 4.38 20.15
CA GLY A 61 -14.64 5.50 21.06
C GLY A 61 -14.62 6.86 20.35
N ASP A 62 -14.28 7.91 21.09
CA ASP A 62 -14.19 9.27 20.54
C ASP A 62 -12.84 9.51 19.86
N ILE A 63 -12.82 9.34 18.54
CA ILE A 63 -11.63 9.54 17.72
C ILE A 63 -11.09 10.99 17.71
N THR A 64 -11.84 11.94 18.29
CA THR A 64 -11.44 13.36 18.35
C THR A 64 -10.87 13.77 19.71
N GLU A 65 -10.83 12.87 20.69
CA GLU A 65 -10.40 13.17 22.07
C GLU A 65 -9.00 13.83 22.12
N LYS A 66 -8.09 13.39 21.25
CA LYS A 66 -6.71 13.90 21.17
C LYS A 66 -6.49 14.92 20.05
N SER A 67 -7.55 15.37 19.39
CA SER A 67 -7.47 16.34 18.29
C SER A 67 -6.78 17.64 18.75
N LYS A 68 -5.91 18.17 17.89
CA LYS A 68 -5.29 19.50 18.08
C LYS A 68 -6.26 20.65 17.82
N LEU A 69 -7.40 20.37 17.19
CA LEU A 69 -8.40 21.34 16.77
C LEU A 69 -9.66 21.21 17.63
N SER A 70 -10.36 22.33 17.84
CA SER A 70 -11.70 22.32 18.41
C SER A 70 -12.68 21.59 17.49
N ASN A 71 -13.80 21.11 18.03
CA ASN A 71 -14.82 20.40 17.26
C ASN A 71 -15.29 21.18 16.03
N CYS A 72 -15.43 22.50 16.14
CA CYS A 72 -15.80 23.37 15.02
C CYS A 72 -14.70 23.43 13.95
N ALA A 73 -13.43 23.58 14.34
CA ALA A 73 -12.32 23.64 13.39
C ALA A 73 -12.00 22.28 12.76
N ALA A 74 -12.25 21.17 13.47
CA ALA A 74 -12.08 19.81 12.96
C ALA A 74 -13.24 19.33 12.07
N HIS A 75 -14.38 20.04 12.06
CA HIS A 75 -15.60 19.61 11.39
C HIS A 75 -15.40 19.27 9.90
N PRO A 76 -14.71 20.09 9.09
CA PRO A 76 -14.46 19.73 7.68
C PRO A 76 -13.70 18.42 7.50
N THR A 77 -12.66 18.21 8.33
CA THR A 77 -11.87 16.99 8.32
C THR A 77 -12.69 15.78 8.73
N LEU A 78 -13.55 15.93 9.75
CA LEU A 78 -14.46 14.86 10.20
C LEU A 78 -15.47 14.47 9.12
N VAL A 79 -16.06 15.44 8.44
CA VAL A 79 -17.01 15.20 7.35
C VAL A 79 -16.36 14.38 6.23
N MET A 80 -15.16 14.79 5.77
CA MET A 80 -14.44 14.06 4.72
C MET A 80 -13.98 12.67 5.18
N PHE A 81 -13.54 12.56 6.43
CA PHE A 81 -13.16 11.29 7.03
C PHE A 81 -14.34 10.31 7.10
N TYR A 82 -15.47 10.71 7.65
CA TYR A 82 -16.65 9.84 7.75
C TYR A 82 -17.20 9.45 6.37
N THR A 83 -17.19 10.38 5.42
CA THR A 83 -17.55 10.09 4.03
C THR A 83 -16.61 9.07 3.40
N THR A 84 -15.30 9.21 3.65
CA THR A 84 -14.29 8.24 3.21
C THR A 84 -14.56 6.84 3.76
N ILE A 85 -14.80 6.72 5.08
CA ILE A 85 -15.11 5.41 5.69
C ILE A 85 -16.40 4.82 5.11
N LYS A 86 -17.41 5.66 4.85
CA LYS A 86 -18.66 5.21 4.23
C LYS A 86 -18.40 4.61 2.84
N GLU A 87 -17.72 5.34 1.97
CA GLU A 87 -17.42 4.87 0.61
C GLU A 87 -16.59 3.59 0.63
N MET A 88 -15.55 3.52 1.47
CA MET A 88 -14.74 2.31 1.65
C MET A 88 -15.59 1.11 2.13
N ASN A 89 -16.62 1.35 2.97
CA ASN A 89 -17.53 0.32 3.47
C ASN A 89 -18.58 -0.11 2.43
N GLU A 90 -18.87 0.71 1.42
CA GLU A 90 -19.87 0.44 0.37
C GLU A 90 -19.28 -0.21 -0.88
N VAL A 91 -17.98 0.00 -1.13
CA VAL A 91 -17.25 -0.62 -2.23
C VAL A 91 -17.22 -2.13 -2.06
N LYS A 92 -17.67 -2.86 -3.09
CA LYS A 92 -17.75 -4.33 -3.07
C LYS A 92 -16.61 -4.97 -3.83
N GLU A 93 -16.20 -4.36 -4.93
CA GLU A 93 -15.17 -4.90 -5.81
C GLU A 93 -14.09 -3.86 -6.13
N VAL A 94 -12.87 -4.34 -6.36
CA VAL A 94 -11.71 -3.50 -6.71
C VAL A 94 -11.93 -2.70 -8.01
N LYS A 95 -12.80 -3.18 -8.90
CA LYS A 95 -13.12 -2.51 -10.17
C LYS A 95 -14.05 -1.30 -10.02
N ASP A 96 -14.64 -1.11 -8.83
CA ASP A 96 -15.63 -0.05 -8.59
C ASP A 96 -14.98 1.33 -8.34
N PHE A 97 -13.64 1.38 -8.27
CA PHE A 97 -12.89 2.61 -8.06
C PHE A 97 -11.56 2.61 -8.84
N ASP A 98 -10.94 3.78 -8.96
CA ASP A 98 -9.65 3.99 -9.60
C ASP A 98 -8.59 4.54 -8.63
N ILE A 99 -7.39 4.77 -9.16
CA ILE A 99 -6.28 5.32 -8.37
C ILE A 99 -6.56 6.75 -7.88
N SER A 100 -7.38 7.52 -8.60
CA SER A 100 -7.78 8.87 -8.20
C SER A 100 -8.62 8.81 -6.93
N LYS A 101 -9.56 7.87 -6.85
CA LYS A 101 -10.39 7.66 -5.66
C LYS A 101 -9.58 7.19 -4.46
N LEU A 102 -8.61 6.29 -4.66
CA LEU A 102 -7.68 5.90 -3.61
C LEU A 102 -6.90 7.09 -3.02
N LYS A 103 -6.48 8.04 -3.87
CA LYS A 103 -5.79 9.26 -3.44
C LYS A 103 -6.72 10.17 -2.62
N VAL A 104 -7.99 10.30 -3.00
CA VAL A 104 -8.99 11.06 -2.22
C VAL A 104 -9.16 10.47 -0.83
N TRP A 105 -9.35 9.16 -0.72
CA TRP A 105 -9.48 8.48 0.58
C TRP A 105 -8.23 8.60 1.44
N ARG A 106 -7.06 8.41 0.82
CA ARG A 106 -5.77 8.62 1.48
C ARG A 106 -5.69 10.02 2.05
N ASP A 107 -6.01 11.02 1.24
CA ASP A 107 -5.81 12.40 1.61
C ASP A 107 -6.71 12.80 2.79
N ALA A 108 -7.98 12.40 2.76
CA ALA A 108 -8.90 12.62 3.88
C ALA A 108 -8.48 11.92 5.18
N ILE A 109 -8.01 10.67 5.11
CA ILE A 109 -7.53 9.93 6.29
C ILE A 109 -6.27 10.58 6.86
N CYS A 110 -5.35 11.00 6.00
CA CYS A 110 -4.10 11.57 6.47
C CYS A 110 -4.28 13.00 7.02
N ASP A 111 -5.25 13.78 6.52
CA ASP A 111 -5.62 15.06 7.12
C ASP A 111 -6.18 14.87 8.53
N ALA A 112 -6.98 13.82 8.76
CA ALA A 112 -7.44 13.45 10.10
C ALA A 112 -6.28 13.07 11.04
N LEU A 113 -5.29 12.31 10.55
CA LEU A 113 -4.07 12.01 11.32
C LEU A 113 -3.25 13.27 11.64
N GLN A 114 -3.16 14.22 10.70
CA GLN A 114 -2.37 15.45 10.88
C GLN A 114 -2.90 16.32 12.04
N ILE A 115 -4.23 16.36 12.20
CA ILE A 115 -4.90 17.03 13.33
C ILE A 115 -4.97 16.17 14.59
N ASN A 116 -4.26 15.02 14.62
CA ASN A 116 -4.11 14.12 15.76
C ASN A 116 -5.39 13.37 16.18
N MET A 117 -6.27 13.08 15.21
CA MET A 117 -7.38 12.15 15.44
C MET A 117 -6.89 10.70 15.54
N GLU A 118 -7.57 9.89 16.33
CA GLU A 118 -7.24 8.47 16.54
C GLU A 118 -7.81 7.58 15.42
N VAL A 119 -7.27 7.73 14.21
CA VAL A 119 -7.80 7.09 12.98
C VAL A 119 -6.81 6.13 12.31
N GLU A 120 -5.82 5.62 13.06
CA GLU A 120 -4.82 4.70 12.51
C GLU A 120 -5.44 3.43 11.91
N PHE A 121 -6.57 2.97 12.45
CA PHE A 121 -7.33 1.84 11.91
C PHE A 121 -7.78 2.08 10.46
N ALA A 122 -8.14 3.33 10.11
CA ALA A 122 -8.59 3.70 8.79
C ALA A 122 -7.43 3.67 7.79
N LYS A 123 -6.26 4.19 8.19
CA LYS A 123 -5.03 4.13 7.40
C LYS A 123 -4.63 2.69 7.11
N GLN A 124 -4.61 1.83 8.13
CA GLN A 124 -4.31 0.41 7.97
C GLN A 124 -5.29 -0.28 7.01
N HIS A 125 -6.58 0.06 7.09
CA HIS A 125 -7.59 -0.50 6.21
C HIS A 125 -7.41 -0.01 4.75
N LEU A 126 -7.16 1.28 4.55
CA LEU A 126 -6.85 1.84 3.23
C LEU A 126 -5.64 1.17 2.59
N THR A 127 -4.56 0.94 3.36
CA THR A 127 -3.38 0.22 2.84
C THR A 127 -3.76 -1.15 2.29
N LYS A 128 -4.63 -1.90 2.97
CA LYS A 128 -5.11 -3.20 2.48
C LYS A 128 -5.92 -3.06 1.19
N ILE A 129 -6.81 -2.07 1.10
CA ILE A 129 -7.60 -1.81 -0.12
C ILE A 129 -6.67 -1.43 -1.29
N ALA A 130 -5.69 -0.55 -1.05
CA ALA A 130 -4.73 -0.15 -2.07
C ALA A 130 -3.88 -1.33 -2.56
N LEU A 131 -3.39 -2.17 -1.66
CA LEU A 131 -2.67 -3.40 -2.05
C LEU A 131 -3.55 -4.34 -2.87
N ALA A 132 -4.81 -4.52 -2.50
CA ALA A 132 -5.76 -5.30 -3.30
C ALA A 132 -6.00 -4.68 -4.69
N TYR A 133 -6.05 -3.35 -4.77
CA TYR A 133 -6.16 -2.62 -6.04
C TYR A 133 -4.96 -2.84 -6.97
N PHE A 134 -3.74 -2.76 -6.44
CA PHE A 134 -2.54 -3.00 -7.23
C PHE A 134 -2.38 -4.48 -7.58
N ALA A 135 -2.75 -5.39 -6.69
CA ALA A 135 -2.72 -6.83 -6.97
C ALA A 135 -3.70 -7.26 -8.07
N SER A 136 -4.74 -6.46 -8.35
CA SER A 136 -5.66 -6.74 -9.46
C SER A 136 -5.09 -6.37 -10.84
N LYS A 137 -3.90 -5.75 -10.88
CA LYS A 137 -3.22 -5.35 -12.13
C LYS A 137 -2.41 -6.51 -12.67
N THR A 138 -2.27 -6.58 -13.99
CA THR A 138 -1.51 -7.67 -14.63
C THR A 138 -0.02 -7.40 -14.49
N VAL A 139 0.73 -8.36 -13.94
CA VAL A 139 2.19 -8.34 -13.97
C VAL A 139 2.65 -8.62 -15.40
N ASP A 140 3.68 -7.91 -15.86
CA ASP A 140 4.25 -8.16 -17.18
C ASP A 140 4.84 -9.58 -17.24
N GLN A 141 4.48 -10.33 -18.28
CA GLN A 141 5.01 -11.68 -18.50
C GLN A 141 6.54 -11.65 -18.68
N GLU A 142 7.08 -10.56 -19.21
CA GLU A 142 8.53 -10.35 -19.36
C GLU A 142 9.27 -10.47 -18.02
N ILE A 143 8.66 -10.06 -16.91
CA ILE A 143 9.25 -10.17 -15.57
C ILE A 143 9.41 -11.64 -15.16
N TYR A 144 8.40 -12.48 -15.42
CA TYR A 144 8.48 -13.90 -15.12
C TYR A 144 9.48 -14.63 -16.01
N ASP A 145 9.54 -14.24 -17.29
CA ASP A 145 10.47 -14.81 -18.25
C ASP A 145 11.92 -14.42 -17.91
N GLU A 146 12.15 -13.18 -17.49
CA GLU A 146 13.45 -12.70 -17.01
C GLU A 146 13.86 -13.41 -15.71
N LYS A 147 12.95 -13.56 -14.74
CA LYS A 147 13.20 -14.34 -13.51
C LYS A 147 13.68 -15.74 -13.85
N LYS A 148 12.95 -16.46 -14.72
CA LYS A 148 13.30 -17.81 -15.14
C LYS A 148 14.69 -17.85 -15.81
N ARG A 149 14.97 -16.89 -16.70
CA ARG A 149 16.28 -16.78 -17.37
C ARG A 149 17.42 -16.55 -16.37
N LEU A 150 17.20 -15.73 -15.33
CA LEU A 150 18.18 -15.48 -14.28
C LEU A 150 18.41 -16.71 -13.41
N GLU A 151 17.35 -17.45 -13.05
CA GLU A 151 17.44 -18.72 -12.31
C GLU A 151 18.25 -19.77 -13.08
N GLU A 152 18.04 -19.91 -14.39
CA GLU A 152 18.82 -20.82 -15.24
C GLU A 152 20.31 -20.42 -15.31
N LYS A 153 20.59 -19.11 -15.44
CA LYS A 153 21.97 -18.60 -15.41
C LYS A 153 22.64 -18.85 -14.06
N LEU A 154 21.93 -18.62 -12.97
CA LEU A 154 22.43 -18.86 -11.62
C LEU A 154 22.78 -20.33 -11.43
N GLY A 155 21.92 -21.25 -11.90
CA GLY A 155 22.20 -22.68 -11.88
C GLY A 155 23.50 -23.06 -12.61
N ARG A 156 23.71 -22.52 -13.82
CA ARG A 156 24.96 -22.77 -14.60
C ARG A 156 26.20 -22.26 -13.87
N ILE A 157 26.12 -21.07 -13.28
CA ILE A 157 27.22 -20.48 -12.50
C ILE A 157 27.56 -21.36 -11.30
N SER A 158 26.55 -21.83 -10.54
CA SER A 158 26.75 -22.73 -9.41
C SER A 158 27.47 -24.01 -9.82
N THR A 159 27.03 -24.66 -10.91
CA THR A 159 27.69 -25.88 -11.42
C THR A 159 29.13 -25.64 -11.86
N MET A 160 29.42 -24.49 -12.49
CA MET A 160 30.79 -24.13 -12.86
C MET A 160 31.69 -23.96 -11.64
N ILE A 161 31.19 -23.30 -10.58
CA ILE A 161 31.93 -23.10 -9.33
C ILE A 161 32.21 -24.45 -8.66
N GLU A 162 31.22 -25.34 -8.59
CA GLU A 162 31.40 -26.69 -8.04
C GLU A 162 32.47 -27.48 -8.79
N LEU A 163 32.44 -27.45 -10.13
CA LEU A 163 33.45 -28.10 -10.95
C LEU A 163 34.84 -27.50 -10.72
N HIS A 164 34.94 -26.18 -10.69
CA HIS A 164 36.21 -25.49 -10.43
C HIS A 164 36.78 -25.85 -9.06
N ASN A 165 35.95 -25.88 -8.01
CA ASN A 165 36.37 -26.28 -6.67
C ASN A 165 36.87 -27.72 -6.64
N LYS A 166 36.23 -28.63 -7.39
CA LYS A 166 36.72 -29.99 -7.58
C LYS A 166 38.10 -30.00 -8.25
N CYS A 167 38.27 -29.27 -9.35
CA CYS A 167 39.56 -29.15 -10.02
C CYS A 167 40.65 -28.60 -9.10
N GLN A 168 40.35 -27.58 -8.29
CA GLN A 168 41.28 -27.03 -7.30
C GLN A 168 41.66 -28.05 -6.23
N SER A 169 40.69 -28.83 -5.74
CA SER A 169 40.94 -29.87 -4.74
C SER A 169 41.90 -30.94 -5.27
N GLU A 170 41.72 -31.37 -6.53
CA GLU A 170 42.64 -32.29 -7.20
C GLU A 170 44.01 -31.64 -7.45
N ALA A 171 44.07 -30.37 -7.85
CA ALA A 171 45.33 -29.67 -8.08
C ALA A 171 46.18 -29.57 -6.80
N ILE A 172 45.54 -29.34 -5.65
CA ILE A 172 46.20 -29.30 -4.34
C ILE A 172 46.90 -30.64 -4.03
N PHE A 173 46.32 -31.78 -4.41
CA PHE A 173 46.93 -33.10 -4.18
C PHE A 173 48.33 -33.22 -4.82
N PHE A 174 48.51 -32.60 -5.99
CA PHE A 174 49.75 -32.58 -6.76
C PHE A 174 50.65 -31.37 -6.46
N SER A 175 50.27 -30.46 -5.56
CA SER A 175 51.13 -29.34 -5.18
C SER A 175 52.46 -29.88 -4.65
N ASP A 176 53.57 -29.43 -5.24
CA ASP A 176 54.93 -29.83 -4.92
C ASP A 176 55.25 -31.33 -5.12
N LYS A 177 54.41 -32.04 -5.88
CA LYS A 177 54.60 -33.46 -6.20
C LYS A 177 54.56 -33.71 -7.71
N PRO A 178 55.29 -34.71 -8.24
CA PRO A 178 55.16 -35.10 -9.63
C PRO A 178 53.77 -35.68 -9.93
N LEU A 179 53.28 -35.52 -11.16
CA LEU A 179 51.94 -35.95 -11.59
C LEU A 179 51.74 -37.49 -11.59
N ASN A 180 52.79 -38.28 -11.39
CA ASN A 180 52.69 -39.74 -11.20
C ASN A 180 52.47 -40.13 -9.72
N THR A 181 52.35 -39.16 -8.81
CA THR A 181 52.08 -39.42 -7.39
C THR A 181 50.75 -40.16 -7.23
N GLY A 182 50.78 -41.32 -6.57
CA GLY A 182 49.60 -42.17 -6.35
C GLY A 182 49.23 -43.09 -7.52
N LEU A 183 49.98 -43.08 -8.64
CA LEU A 183 49.70 -43.94 -9.80
C LEU A 183 50.07 -45.42 -9.56
N PHE A 184 51.10 -45.68 -8.76
CA PHE A 184 51.56 -47.01 -8.41
C PHE A 184 51.38 -47.24 -6.91
N PRO A 185 50.82 -48.39 -6.49
CA PRO A 185 50.59 -48.72 -5.09
C PRO A 185 51.88 -48.94 -4.28
#